data_AF-A0A812YM58-F1
#
_entry.id   AF-A0A812YM58-F1
#
_cell.length_a   1.000
_cell.length_b   1.000
_cell.length_c   1.000
_cell.angle_alpha   90.00
_cell.angle_beta   90.00
_cell.angle_gamma   90.00
#
_symmetry.space_group_name_H-M   'P 1'
#
loop_
_entity.id
_entity.type
_entity.pdbx_description
1 polymer ?
#
loop_
_entity_poly.entity_id
_entity_poly.type
_entity_poly.pdbx_seq_one_letter_code
_entity_poly.pdbx_strand_id
1 'polypeptide(L)'
;MASTTLGALKQEYAEDQIRVASMGAIRKPDGSVRPVHDGTHGVRVNQEIQQLNLLAVLGPAEVAWMVRQAHEQKEPPFAITGDVAAAHRLVRIRRQDWSLLACRAESESPTLFINKVGTFGISSASLWWSRLFGIVGRMVGRAMLNRFLYQFAFVDDLHANFFGPRKHVNALLWLVLYLMEAPYLFDEENRSQWASASAELLATLAALFLFGHLEPAARLRHFPVVVPAVTDNRGNESLARKQSTTKWPLMLINIQLSHLLMKAMLKLDLQWRPREENQDADDLTNQRFQNFDPDKRVDCKACELPLGLLNKLWLTKNQFDSLRRQMTSSVEQSSGGRKRPHEKSAW
;
A
#
# COMPACT_ATOMS: atom_id res chain seq x y z
N MET A 1 -17.69 -13.95 0.85
CA MET A 1 -17.66 -15.26 1.52
C MET A 1 -17.59 -16.33 0.44
N ALA A 2 -17.26 -17.57 0.77
CA ALA A 2 -17.42 -18.70 -0.15
C ALA A 2 -18.60 -19.57 0.32
N SER A 3 -19.45 -20.03 -0.60
CA SER A 3 -20.50 -21.00 -0.29
C SER A 3 -19.92 -22.41 -0.21
N THR A 4 -20.50 -23.24 0.66
CA THR A 4 -20.13 -24.64 0.86
C THR A 4 -21.29 -25.41 1.49
N THR A 5 -21.10 -26.70 1.78
CA THR A 5 -22.02 -27.54 2.56
C THR A 5 -21.30 -28.13 3.77
N LEU A 6 -22.07 -28.60 4.76
CA LEU A 6 -21.49 -29.27 5.93
C LEU A 6 -20.71 -30.54 5.52
N GLY A 7 -21.21 -31.29 4.55
CA GLY A 7 -20.53 -32.49 4.04
C GLY A 7 -19.18 -32.18 3.40
N ALA A 8 -19.09 -31.11 2.60
CA ALA A 8 -17.83 -30.67 2.01
C ALA A 8 -16.84 -30.19 3.07
N LEU A 9 -17.31 -29.50 4.12
CA LEU A 9 -16.46 -29.10 5.25
C LEU A 9 -15.90 -30.30 6.01
N LYS A 10 -16.71 -31.34 6.24
CA LYS A 10 -16.28 -32.58 6.91
C LYS A 10 -15.26 -33.39 6.12
N GLN A 11 -15.12 -33.16 4.82
CA GLN A 11 -14.06 -33.78 4.00
C GLN A 11 -12.71 -33.09 4.16
N GLU A 12 -12.69 -31.79 4.50
CA GLU A 12 -11.47 -30.98 4.58
C GLU A 12 -11.01 -30.72 6.02
N TYR A 13 -11.93 -30.74 7.00
CA TYR A 13 -11.67 -30.42 8.41
C TYR A 13 -12.26 -31.46 9.35
N ALA A 14 -11.64 -31.63 10.52
CA ALA A 14 -12.15 -32.50 11.57
C ALA A 14 -13.47 -31.95 12.15
N GLU A 15 -14.39 -32.85 12.52
CA GLU A 15 -15.75 -32.48 12.93
C GLU A 15 -15.78 -31.57 14.17
N ASP A 16 -14.84 -31.77 15.09
CA ASP A 16 -14.64 -30.98 16.30
C ASP A 16 -14.09 -29.57 16.04
N GLN A 17 -13.56 -29.30 14.83
CA GLN A 17 -13.04 -27.99 14.40
C GLN A 17 -14.04 -27.19 13.56
N ILE A 18 -15.21 -27.76 13.25
CA ILE A 18 -16.23 -27.07 12.46
C ILE A 18 -17.12 -26.28 13.41
N ARG A 19 -17.23 -24.98 13.17
CA ARG A 19 -18.11 -24.07 13.92
C ARG A 19 -19.04 -23.38 12.94
N VAL A 20 -20.35 -23.55 13.15
CA VAL A 20 -21.38 -22.94 12.30
C VAL A 20 -22.19 -21.94 13.11
N ALA A 21 -21.97 -20.66 12.86
CA ALA A 21 -22.68 -19.57 13.50
C ALA A 21 -23.99 -19.21 12.79
N SER A 22 -24.93 -18.63 13.55
CA SER A 22 -26.03 -17.86 12.98
C SER A 22 -25.54 -16.50 12.48
N MET A 23 -26.12 -16.00 11.40
CA MET A 23 -25.92 -14.64 10.93
C MET A 23 -26.96 -13.69 11.52
N GLY A 24 -26.50 -12.74 12.32
CA GLY A 24 -27.28 -11.59 12.76
C GLY A 24 -27.27 -10.46 11.74
N ALA A 25 -28.25 -9.58 11.84
CA ALA A 25 -28.39 -8.41 10.99
C ALA A 25 -28.74 -7.19 11.87
N ILE A 26 -27.87 -6.18 11.86
CA ILE A 26 -28.11 -4.92 12.56
C ILE A 26 -28.48 -3.86 11.54
N ARG A 27 -29.67 -3.27 11.67
CA ARG A 27 -30.10 -2.17 10.82
C ARG A 27 -29.38 -0.88 11.26
N LYS A 28 -28.79 -0.17 10.30
CA LYS A 28 -28.20 1.14 10.50
C LYS A 28 -29.26 2.25 10.38
N PRO A 29 -28.99 3.47 10.90
CA PRO A 29 -29.91 4.61 10.77
C PRO A 29 -30.24 4.98 9.32
N ASP A 30 -29.31 4.74 8.39
CA ASP A 30 -29.48 4.98 6.95
C ASP A 30 -30.34 3.91 6.23
N GLY A 31 -30.87 2.93 6.97
CA GLY A 31 -31.67 1.82 6.43
C GLY A 31 -30.84 0.66 5.86
N SER A 32 -29.52 0.79 5.73
CA SER A 32 -28.64 -0.31 5.33
C SER A 32 -28.50 -1.35 6.46
N VAL A 33 -28.13 -2.58 6.11
CA VAL A 33 -27.98 -3.67 7.08
C VAL A 33 -26.52 -4.06 7.21
N ARG A 34 -26.06 -4.19 8.45
CA ARG A 34 -24.74 -4.73 8.79
C ARG A 34 -24.89 -6.20 9.19
N PRO A 35 -24.33 -7.15 8.43
CA PRO A 35 -24.28 -8.54 8.84
C PRO A 35 -23.31 -8.71 10.01
N VAL A 36 -23.70 -9.47 11.03
CA VAL A 36 -22.90 -9.78 12.21
C VAL A 36 -22.81 -11.29 12.37
N HIS A 37 -21.60 -11.79 12.47
CA HIS A 37 -21.34 -13.20 12.68
C HIS A 37 -21.31 -13.47 14.19
N ASP A 38 -22.13 -14.40 14.69
CA ASP A 38 -22.11 -14.72 16.11
C ASP A 38 -20.90 -15.60 16.47
N GLY A 39 -19.85 -14.96 16.99
CA GLY A 39 -18.66 -15.65 17.48
C GLY A 39 -18.77 -16.12 18.94
N THR A 40 -19.94 -16.01 19.58
CA THR A 40 -20.08 -16.13 21.05
C THR A 40 -20.89 -17.34 21.49
N HIS A 41 -22.10 -17.17 22.01
CA HIS A 41 -22.88 -18.21 22.69
C HIS A 41 -23.19 -19.37 21.75
N GLY A 42 -22.96 -20.60 22.21
CA GLY A 42 -23.10 -21.82 21.40
C GLY A 42 -21.90 -22.13 20.50
N VAL A 43 -21.41 -21.15 19.72
CA VAL A 43 -20.33 -21.35 18.72
C VAL A 43 -18.93 -21.25 19.34
N ARG A 44 -18.76 -20.41 20.37
CA ARG A 44 -17.58 -20.27 21.23
C ARG A 44 -16.27 -19.85 20.57
N VAL A 45 -16.29 -19.36 19.33
CA VAL A 45 -15.06 -18.94 18.60
C VAL A 45 -14.29 -17.88 19.36
N ASN A 46 -14.95 -16.83 19.86
CA ASN A 46 -14.31 -15.73 20.58
C ASN A 46 -13.71 -16.17 21.91
N GLN A 47 -14.33 -17.13 22.59
CA GLN A 47 -13.85 -17.68 23.86
C GLN A 47 -12.62 -18.56 23.67
N GLU A 48 -12.47 -19.18 22.50
CA GLU A 48 -11.33 -20.03 22.14
C GLU A 48 -10.17 -19.24 21.49
N ILE A 49 -10.39 -18.00 21.06
CA ILE A 49 -9.33 -17.13 20.54
C ILE A 49 -8.33 -16.82 21.65
N GLN A 50 -7.10 -17.29 21.47
CA GLN A 50 -5.99 -16.98 22.36
C GLN A 50 -5.32 -15.67 21.95
N GLN A 51 -5.55 -14.63 22.75
CA GLN A 51 -4.86 -13.35 22.57
C GLN A 51 -3.55 -13.35 23.34
N LEU A 52 -2.43 -13.48 22.62
CA LEU A 52 -1.09 -13.51 23.22
C LEU A 52 -0.69 -12.19 23.91
N ASN A 53 -1.24 -11.06 23.46
CA ASN A 53 -0.97 -9.74 24.03
C ASN A 53 -2.22 -8.87 23.96
N LEU A 54 -2.37 -7.96 24.93
CA LEU A 54 -3.40 -6.94 24.92
C LEU A 54 -3.12 -5.86 23.86
N LEU A 55 -4.17 -5.35 23.25
CA LEU A 55 -4.07 -4.16 22.42
C LEU A 55 -4.06 -2.93 23.33
N ALA A 56 -3.06 -2.06 23.20
CA ALA A 56 -3.13 -0.74 23.81
C ALA A 56 -4.14 0.09 23.01
N VAL A 57 -5.30 0.33 23.61
CA VAL A 57 -6.37 1.11 23.03
C VAL A 57 -6.36 2.47 23.69
N LEU A 58 -6.28 3.53 22.89
CA LEU A 58 -6.32 4.91 23.38
C LEU A 58 -7.71 5.22 23.93
N GLY A 59 -7.77 5.84 25.10
CA GLY A 59 -8.99 6.14 25.81
C GLY A 59 -9.29 7.65 25.87
N PRO A 60 -10.32 8.03 26.64
CA PRO A 60 -10.69 9.43 26.83
C PRO A 60 -9.57 10.31 27.40
N ALA A 61 -8.65 9.72 28.18
CA ALA A 61 -7.55 10.44 28.82
C ALA A 61 -6.54 10.98 27.79
N GLU A 62 -6.16 10.17 26.80
CA GLU A 62 -5.21 10.57 25.76
C GLU A 62 -5.80 11.61 24.81
N VAL A 63 -7.10 11.49 24.49
CA VAL A 63 -7.83 12.51 23.73
C VAL A 63 -7.90 13.82 24.49
N ALA A 64 -8.25 13.79 25.78
CA ALA A 64 -8.30 14.99 26.62
C ALA A 64 -6.93 15.66 26.76
N TRP A 65 -5.86 14.87 26.91
CA TRP A 65 -4.51 15.39 26.96
C TRP A 65 -4.12 16.10 25.66
N MET A 66 -4.46 15.55 24.49
CA MET A 66 -4.20 16.21 23.20
C MET A 66 -4.95 17.54 23.05
N VAL A 67 -6.20 17.61 23.49
CA VAL A 67 -6.98 18.86 23.50
C VAL A 67 -6.31 19.90 24.41
N ARG A 68 -5.79 19.48 25.57
CA ARG A 68 -5.03 20.36 26.47
C ARG A 68 -3.72 20.84 25.83
N GLN A 69 -2.99 19.96 25.16
CA GLN A 69 -1.77 20.34 24.43
C GLN A 69 -2.06 21.39 23.36
N ALA A 70 -3.16 21.26 22.61
CA ALA A 70 -3.59 22.28 21.66
C ALA A 70 -3.81 23.65 22.30
N HIS A 71 -4.44 23.66 23.48
CA HIS A 71 -4.71 24.89 24.22
C HIS A 71 -3.42 25.51 24.79
N GLU A 72 -2.51 24.69 25.33
CA GLU A 72 -1.23 25.14 25.91
C GLU A 72 -0.30 25.77 24.87
N GLN A 73 -0.30 25.27 23.63
CA GLN A 73 0.53 25.80 22.55
C GLN A 73 0.05 27.16 22.02
N LYS A 74 -1.12 27.66 22.46
CA LYS A 74 -1.71 28.95 22.04
C LYS A 74 -1.83 29.14 20.51
N GLU A 75 -1.81 28.04 19.76
CA GLU A 75 -1.96 28.01 18.32
C GLU A 75 -3.04 26.99 17.93
N PRO A 76 -3.90 27.30 16.94
CA PRO A 76 -4.93 26.37 16.52
C PRO A 76 -4.29 25.16 15.82
N PRO A 77 -4.58 23.91 16.24
CA PRO A 77 -4.15 22.72 15.52
C PRO A 77 -4.81 22.64 14.15
N PHE A 78 -4.17 21.93 13.23
CA PHE A 78 -4.80 21.42 12.02
C PHE A 78 -5.07 19.94 12.22
N ALA A 79 -6.32 19.49 12.05
CA ALA A 79 -6.72 18.11 12.29
C ALA A 79 -7.12 17.42 10.97
N ILE A 80 -6.74 16.16 10.81
CA ILE A 80 -7.27 15.28 9.76
C ILE A 80 -7.84 14.03 10.42
N THR A 81 -9.10 13.71 10.10
CA THR A 81 -9.77 12.45 10.42
C THR A 81 -9.94 11.62 9.14
N GLY A 82 -9.73 10.32 9.23
CA GLY A 82 -10.00 9.36 8.17
C GLY A 82 -10.66 8.11 8.72
N ASP A 83 -11.46 7.46 7.88
CA ASP A 83 -12.10 6.17 8.15
C ASP A 83 -11.63 5.17 7.11
N VAL A 84 -11.14 4.01 7.56
CA VAL A 84 -10.70 2.93 6.66
C VAL A 84 -11.89 2.02 6.36
N ALA A 85 -12.47 2.22 5.19
CA ALA A 85 -13.60 1.45 4.72
C ALA A 85 -13.35 -0.06 4.77
N ALA A 86 -14.24 -0.78 5.48
CA ALA A 86 -14.22 -2.24 5.61
C ALA A 86 -12.89 -2.83 6.12
N ALA A 87 -12.19 -2.12 7.03
CA ALA A 87 -10.94 -2.55 7.67
C ALA A 87 -10.90 -4.02 8.11
N HIS A 88 -11.98 -4.51 8.73
CA HIS A 88 -12.08 -5.91 9.17
C HIS A 88 -11.93 -6.93 8.02
N ARG A 89 -12.29 -6.57 6.78
CA ARG A 89 -12.15 -7.43 5.59
C ARG A 89 -10.73 -7.49 5.04
N LEU A 90 -9.85 -6.57 5.45
CA LEU A 90 -8.45 -6.54 5.02
C LEU A 90 -7.61 -7.58 5.79
N VAL A 91 -8.12 -8.09 6.91
CA VAL A 91 -7.49 -9.19 7.65
C VAL A 91 -7.81 -10.51 6.98
N ARG A 92 -6.84 -11.14 6.33
CA ARG A 92 -6.99 -12.49 5.77
C ARG A 92 -6.92 -13.55 6.87
N ILE A 93 -7.81 -14.52 6.80
CA ILE A 93 -7.85 -15.66 7.73
C ILE A 93 -7.14 -16.85 7.08
N ARG A 94 -6.32 -17.56 7.87
CA ARG A 94 -5.60 -18.75 7.40
C ARG A 94 -6.58 -19.84 7.01
N ARG A 95 -6.23 -20.63 5.99
CA ARG A 95 -7.11 -21.70 5.47
C ARG A 95 -7.52 -22.70 6.55
N GLN A 96 -6.59 -23.10 7.41
CA GLN A 96 -6.84 -23.97 8.56
C GLN A 96 -7.92 -23.46 9.53
N ASP A 97 -8.14 -22.14 9.59
CA ASP A 97 -9.07 -21.52 10.54
C ASP A 97 -10.41 -21.17 9.85
N TRP A 98 -10.58 -21.51 8.56
CA TRP A 98 -11.80 -21.19 7.81
C TRP A 98 -13.04 -21.92 8.35
N SER A 99 -12.88 -23.16 8.81
CA SER A 99 -13.97 -23.97 9.39
C SER A 99 -14.55 -23.36 10.66
N LEU A 100 -13.79 -22.51 11.36
CA LEU A 100 -14.20 -21.81 12.57
C LEU A 100 -15.11 -20.62 12.28
N LEU A 101 -15.16 -20.16 11.03
CA LEU A 101 -15.86 -18.96 10.59
C LEU A 101 -16.99 -19.28 9.60
N ALA A 102 -17.55 -20.50 9.66
CA ALA A 102 -18.71 -20.86 8.87
C ALA A 102 -19.98 -20.29 9.51
N CYS A 103 -20.92 -19.88 8.68
CA CYS A 103 -22.22 -19.37 9.13
C CYS A 103 -23.35 -19.75 8.19
N ARG A 104 -24.57 -19.75 8.72
CA ARG A 104 -25.80 -19.89 7.94
C ARG A 104 -26.75 -18.71 8.22
N ALA A 105 -27.48 -18.31 7.20
CA ALA A 105 -28.53 -17.29 7.35
C ALA A 105 -29.85 -17.89 7.84
N GLU A 106 -30.13 -19.14 7.49
CA GLU A 106 -31.36 -19.84 7.82
C GLU A 106 -31.04 -21.25 8.32
N SER A 107 -31.71 -21.69 9.39
CA SER A 107 -31.41 -22.96 10.07
C SER A 107 -31.57 -24.18 9.17
N GLU A 108 -32.59 -24.17 8.31
CA GLU A 108 -32.93 -25.29 7.40
C GLU A 108 -32.09 -25.28 6.11
N SER A 109 -31.32 -24.22 5.85
CA SER A 109 -30.56 -24.13 4.61
C SER A 109 -29.39 -25.12 4.62
N PRO A 110 -29.23 -25.96 3.58
CA PRO A 110 -28.06 -26.83 3.45
C PRO A 110 -26.78 -26.05 3.07
N THR A 111 -26.92 -24.77 2.73
CA THR A 111 -25.81 -23.92 2.29
C THR A 111 -25.18 -23.20 3.47
N LEU A 112 -23.89 -23.39 3.63
CA LEU A 112 -23.05 -22.68 4.59
C LEU A 112 -22.19 -21.64 3.86
N PHE A 113 -21.90 -20.55 4.53
CA PHE A 113 -21.01 -19.50 4.03
C PHE A 113 -19.77 -19.41 4.93
N ILE A 114 -18.60 -19.36 4.32
CA ILE A 114 -17.32 -19.23 5.01
C ILE A 114 -16.75 -17.84 4.80
N ASN A 115 -16.37 -17.20 5.91
CA ASN A 115 -15.55 -16.00 5.90
C ASN A 115 -14.06 -16.33 5.77
N LYS A 116 -13.46 -15.94 4.63
CA LYS A 116 -12.01 -16.06 4.37
C LYS A 116 -11.19 -14.86 4.85
N VAL A 117 -11.88 -13.84 5.34
CA VAL A 117 -11.33 -12.60 5.88
C VAL A 117 -12.09 -12.24 7.15
N GLY A 118 -11.58 -11.31 7.94
CA GLY A 118 -12.23 -10.85 9.16
C GLY A 118 -13.67 -10.38 8.92
N THR A 119 -14.49 -10.52 9.95
CA THR A 119 -15.93 -10.25 9.91
C THR A 119 -16.36 -9.61 11.23
N PHE A 120 -17.45 -8.85 11.18
CA PHE A 120 -18.07 -8.33 12.39
C PHE A 120 -18.51 -9.47 13.31
N GLY A 121 -18.30 -9.28 14.62
CA GLY A 121 -18.63 -10.27 15.65
C GLY A 121 -17.49 -11.26 15.97
N ILE A 122 -16.39 -11.24 15.23
CA ILE A 122 -15.18 -12.01 15.52
C ILE A 122 -14.07 -11.09 16.02
N SER A 123 -13.63 -11.30 17.26
CA SER A 123 -12.69 -10.44 17.99
C SER A 123 -11.28 -10.39 17.38
N SER A 124 -10.84 -11.43 16.67
CA SER A 124 -9.51 -11.46 16.05
C SER A 124 -9.34 -10.44 14.93
N ALA A 125 -10.43 -10.02 14.27
CA ALA A 125 -10.36 -9.09 13.13
C ALA A 125 -9.84 -7.71 13.56
N SER A 126 -10.40 -7.13 14.63
CA SER A 126 -9.95 -5.83 15.15
C SER A 126 -8.52 -5.89 15.70
N LEU A 127 -8.15 -6.99 16.35
CA LEU A 127 -6.80 -7.21 16.89
C LEU A 127 -5.73 -7.22 15.78
N TRP A 128 -5.92 -8.05 14.75
CA TRP A 128 -4.95 -8.18 13.67
C TRP A 128 -4.89 -6.93 12.80
N TRP A 129 -6.03 -6.31 12.54
CA TRP A 129 -6.09 -5.04 11.81
C TRP A 129 -5.29 -3.96 12.56
N SER A 130 -5.57 -3.77 13.84
CA SER A 130 -4.89 -2.74 14.65
C SER A 130 -3.38 -2.98 14.76
N ARG A 131 -2.93 -4.24 14.73
CA ARG A 131 -1.50 -4.57 14.66
C ARG A 131 -0.87 -4.18 13.33
N LEU A 132 -1.49 -4.58 12.22
CA LEU A 132 -1.02 -4.24 10.88
C LEU A 132 -0.98 -2.73 10.68
N PHE A 133 -2.09 -2.07 10.97
CA PHE A 133 -2.22 -0.63 10.80
C PHE A 133 -1.34 0.14 11.79
N GLY A 134 -1.11 -0.39 13.00
CA GLY A 134 -0.13 0.14 13.94
C GLY A 134 1.32 0.06 13.45
N ILE A 135 1.69 -0.94 12.62
CA ILE A 135 3.01 -0.97 11.95
C ILE A 135 3.11 0.17 10.94
N VAL A 136 2.08 0.35 10.10
CA VAL A 136 2.03 1.45 9.11
C VAL A 136 2.09 2.81 9.82
N GLY A 137 1.26 3.02 10.84
CA GLY A 137 1.27 4.25 11.62
C GLY A 137 2.62 4.52 12.26
N ARG A 138 3.28 3.52 12.85
CA ARG A 138 4.66 3.69 13.38
C ARG A 138 5.66 4.03 12.29
N MET A 139 5.54 3.45 11.10
CA MET A 139 6.40 3.77 9.96
C MET A 139 6.21 5.23 9.53
N VAL A 140 4.96 5.67 9.34
CA VAL A 140 4.63 7.07 9.02
C VAL A 140 5.12 8.01 10.11
N GLY A 141 4.89 7.68 11.38
CA GLY A 141 5.36 8.45 12.53
C GLY A 141 6.89 8.59 12.56
N ARG A 142 7.62 7.52 12.25
CA ARG A 142 9.09 7.56 12.13
C ARG A 142 9.55 8.39 10.94
N ALA A 143 8.89 8.28 9.79
CA ALA A 143 9.18 9.09 8.60
C ALA A 143 8.90 10.60 8.84
N MET A 144 8.04 10.92 9.80
CA MET A 144 7.77 12.30 10.23
C MET A 144 8.84 12.87 11.21
N LEU A 145 9.87 12.10 11.59
CA LEU A 145 11.12 12.55 12.25
C LEU A 145 10.95 13.58 13.40
N ASN A 146 10.10 13.31 14.39
CA ASN A 146 9.86 14.17 15.57
C ASN A 146 9.15 15.51 15.32
N ARG A 147 8.45 15.70 14.20
CA ARG A 147 7.52 16.84 14.07
C ARG A 147 6.40 16.73 15.11
N PHE A 148 5.98 17.84 15.69
CA PHE A 148 4.91 17.86 16.71
C PHE A 148 3.57 17.46 16.09
N LEU A 149 3.32 16.16 16.17
CA LEU A 149 2.24 15.40 15.56
C LEU A 149 1.70 14.43 16.59
N TYR A 150 0.39 14.45 16.82
CA TYR A 150 -0.29 13.35 17.49
C TYR A 150 -1.13 12.60 16.47
N GLN A 151 -0.88 11.30 16.32
CA GLN A 151 -1.67 10.42 15.47
C GLN A 151 -2.30 9.29 16.29
N PHE A 152 -3.54 8.98 16.00
CA PHE A 152 -4.37 7.97 16.63
C PHE A 152 -4.85 7.03 15.54
N ALA A 153 -4.70 5.74 15.80
CA ALA A 153 -5.28 4.68 15.02
C ALA A 153 -6.11 3.84 15.96
N PHE A 154 -7.43 3.93 15.85
CA PHE A 154 -8.38 3.13 16.62
C PHE A 154 -9.18 2.29 15.64
N VAL A 155 -8.79 1.02 15.47
CA VAL A 155 -9.41 0.14 14.47
C VAL A 155 -9.42 0.82 13.09
N ASP A 156 -10.59 1.16 12.55
CA ASP A 156 -10.81 1.84 11.28
C ASP A 156 -10.64 3.36 11.34
N ASP A 157 -10.72 3.97 12.52
CA ASP A 157 -10.56 5.40 12.72
C ASP A 157 -9.08 5.80 12.73
N LEU A 158 -8.76 6.81 11.93
CA LEU A 158 -7.47 7.50 11.89
C LEU A 158 -7.68 8.96 12.24
N HIS A 159 -6.93 9.49 13.20
CA HIS A 159 -6.99 10.90 13.57
C HIS A 159 -5.58 11.45 13.76
N ALA A 160 -5.29 12.61 13.17
CA ALA A 160 -4.00 13.27 13.33
C ALA A 160 -4.17 14.77 13.60
N ASN A 161 -3.44 15.28 14.59
CA ASN A 161 -3.32 16.71 14.87
C ASN A 161 -1.90 17.19 14.59
N PHE A 162 -1.81 18.28 13.84
CA PHE A 162 -0.58 18.95 13.44
C PHE A 162 -0.53 20.34 14.07
N PHE A 163 0.60 20.68 14.69
CA PHE A 163 0.80 21.95 15.36
C PHE A 163 2.02 22.70 14.81
N GLY A 164 2.17 23.95 15.21
CA GLY A 164 3.27 24.82 14.84
C GLY A 164 3.12 25.45 13.45
N PRO A 165 4.10 26.29 13.04
CA PRO A 165 4.01 27.10 11.83
C PRO A 165 3.90 26.28 10.53
N ARG A 166 4.40 25.03 10.53
CA ARG A 166 4.40 24.12 9.36
C ARG A 166 3.25 23.10 9.38
N LYS A 167 2.24 23.26 10.25
CA LYS A 167 1.14 22.28 10.43
C LYS A 167 0.46 21.82 9.14
N HIS A 168 0.21 22.71 8.18
CA HIS A 168 -0.40 22.36 6.88
C HIS A 168 0.54 21.53 6.00
N VAL A 169 1.83 21.87 5.99
CA VAL A 169 2.88 21.15 5.26
C VAL A 169 3.13 19.76 5.85
N ASN A 170 3.00 19.64 7.18
CA ASN A 170 3.08 18.38 7.91
C ASN A 170 1.86 17.50 7.66
N ALA A 171 0.66 18.11 7.64
CA ALA A 171 -0.57 17.43 7.32
C ALA A 171 -0.54 16.83 5.91
N LEU A 172 -0.06 17.59 4.92
CA LEU A 172 0.12 17.09 3.56
C LEU A 172 1.17 15.97 3.48
N LEU A 173 2.29 16.10 4.19
CA LEU A 173 3.31 15.06 4.22
C LEU A 173 2.77 13.77 4.85
N TRP A 174 2.06 13.87 5.96
CA TRP A 174 1.41 12.74 6.61
C TRP A 174 0.38 12.08 5.70
N LEU A 175 -0.45 12.88 5.01
CA LEU A 175 -1.42 12.37 4.04
C LEU A 175 -0.70 11.64 2.90
N VAL A 176 0.38 12.22 2.36
CA VAL A 176 1.23 11.59 1.34
C VAL A 176 1.84 10.31 1.88
N LEU A 177 2.35 10.24 3.10
CA LEU A 177 2.94 9.00 3.65
C LEU A 177 1.91 7.89 3.88
N TYR A 178 0.65 8.24 4.17
CA TYR A 178 -0.47 7.29 4.23
C TYR A 178 -1.02 6.93 2.84
N LEU A 179 -0.97 7.84 1.87
CA LEU A 179 -1.53 7.69 0.51
C LEU A 179 -0.50 7.33 -0.57
N MET A 180 0.80 7.34 -0.27
CA MET A 180 1.85 6.98 -1.22
C MET A 180 1.86 5.47 -1.42
N GLU A 181 0.87 5.04 -2.18
CA GLU A 181 0.93 3.84 -2.95
C GLU A 181 1.96 4.10 -4.07
N ALA A 182 3.15 3.49 -3.96
CA ALA A 182 3.98 3.16 -5.11
C ALA A 182 3.67 1.70 -5.51
N PRO A 183 2.41 1.37 -5.85
CA PRO A 183 1.96 -0.03 -5.96
C PRO A 183 2.71 -0.77 -7.06
N TYR A 184 3.28 -0.04 -8.03
CA TYR A 184 4.10 -0.59 -9.10
C TYR A 184 5.39 -1.23 -8.62
N LEU A 185 5.92 -0.88 -7.44
CA LEU A 185 7.11 -1.51 -6.87
C LEU A 185 6.79 -2.79 -6.06
N PHE A 186 5.52 -3.12 -5.84
CA PHE A 186 5.09 -4.22 -5.00
C PHE A 186 4.24 -5.21 -5.80
N ASP A 187 4.48 -6.51 -5.61
CA ASP A 187 3.65 -7.55 -6.23
C ASP A 187 2.33 -7.76 -5.47
N GLU A 188 1.50 -8.69 -5.93
CA GLU A 188 0.22 -9.01 -5.27
C GLU A 188 0.36 -9.57 -3.84
N GLU A 189 1.57 -9.98 -3.45
CA GLU A 189 1.96 -10.44 -2.12
C GLU A 189 2.69 -9.35 -1.30
N ASN A 190 2.76 -8.12 -1.81
CA ASN A 190 3.44 -6.97 -1.22
C ASN A 190 4.98 -7.13 -1.08
N ARG A 191 5.60 -7.94 -1.94
CA ARG A 191 7.07 -8.06 -2.05
C ARG A 191 7.62 -7.06 -3.06
N SER A 192 8.79 -6.50 -2.79
CA SER A 192 9.45 -5.52 -3.68
C SER A 192 10.65 -6.08 -4.46
N GLN A 193 11.09 -7.30 -4.16
CA GLN A 193 12.29 -7.92 -4.73
C GLN A 193 12.24 -8.03 -6.27
N TRP A 194 11.04 -8.23 -6.84
CA TRP A 194 10.83 -8.33 -8.28
C TRP A 194 11.05 -7.00 -9.03
N ALA A 195 10.94 -5.87 -8.32
CA ALA A 195 11.01 -4.53 -8.88
C ALA A 195 12.27 -3.77 -8.44
N SER A 196 13.34 -4.46 -8.03
CA SER A 196 14.60 -3.85 -7.56
C SER A 196 15.20 -2.84 -8.55
N ALA A 197 15.35 -3.24 -9.83
CA ALA A 197 15.84 -2.36 -10.89
C ALA A 197 14.97 -1.09 -11.05
N SER A 198 13.65 -1.27 -10.91
CA SER A 198 12.66 -0.19 -11.00
C SER A 198 12.81 0.78 -9.82
N ALA A 199 12.96 0.27 -8.60
CA ALA A 199 13.17 1.09 -7.41
C ALA A 199 14.47 1.90 -7.48
N GLU A 200 15.56 1.29 -7.96
CA GLU A 200 16.84 1.99 -8.14
C GLU A 200 16.80 3.05 -9.25
N LEU A 201 16.11 2.77 -10.35
CA LEU A 201 15.93 3.77 -11.41
C LEU A 201 15.06 4.95 -10.93
N LEU A 202 14.07 4.68 -10.09
CA LEU A 202 13.27 5.72 -9.42
C LEU A 202 14.12 6.54 -8.44
N ALA A 203 15.03 5.89 -7.70
CA ALA A 203 15.98 6.58 -6.83
C ALA A 203 16.92 7.49 -7.63
N THR A 204 17.33 7.05 -8.83
CA THR A 204 18.12 7.88 -9.76
C THR A 204 17.35 9.11 -10.21
N LEU A 205 16.07 8.96 -10.57
CA LEU A 205 15.19 10.09 -10.89
C LEU A 205 15.07 11.04 -9.70
N ALA A 206 14.86 10.51 -8.50
CA ALA A 206 14.74 11.32 -7.28
C ALA A 206 16.02 12.10 -6.99
N ALA A 207 17.20 11.49 -7.15
CA ALA A 207 18.48 12.17 -7.01
C ALA A 207 18.63 13.32 -8.02
N LEU A 208 18.35 13.07 -9.30
CA LEU A 208 18.42 14.11 -10.34
C LEU A 208 17.45 15.27 -10.07
N PHE A 209 16.27 14.98 -9.55
CA PHE A 209 15.31 16.00 -9.13
C PHE A 209 15.86 16.81 -7.94
N LEU A 210 16.36 16.13 -6.91
CA LEU A 210 16.79 16.75 -5.66
C LEU A 210 18.01 17.63 -5.79
N PHE A 211 18.95 17.24 -6.65
CA PHE A 211 20.13 18.04 -6.95
C PHE A 211 19.86 19.11 -8.03
N GLY A 212 18.60 19.36 -8.38
CA GLY A 212 18.21 20.42 -9.32
C GLY A 212 18.59 20.17 -10.77
N HIS A 213 19.02 18.96 -11.14
CA HIS A 213 19.44 18.65 -12.50
C HIS A 213 18.26 18.61 -13.49
N LEU A 214 17.04 18.32 -13.01
CA LEU A 214 15.85 18.21 -13.85
C LEU A 214 15.10 19.54 -14.06
N GLU A 215 15.66 20.66 -13.60
CA GLU A 215 15.10 21.97 -13.89
C GLU A 215 15.09 22.25 -15.41
N PRO A 216 14.01 22.79 -15.97
CA PRO A 216 13.96 23.14 -17.38
C PRO A 216 15.09 24.13 -17.71
N ALA A 217 15.91 23.82 -18.72
CA ALA A 217 16.96 24.72 -19.12
C ALA A 217 16.34 26.03 -19.65
N ALA A 218 16.69 27.17 -19.04
CA ALA A 218 16.21 28.49 -19.45
C ALA A 218 16.63 28.88 -20.89
N ARG A 219 17.62 28.17 -21.45
CA ARG A 219 18.10 28.29 -22.84
C ARG A 219 18.34 26.90 -23.43
N LEU A 220 18.09 26.75 -24.72
CA LEU A 220 18.46 25.55 -25.48
C LEU A 220 19.97 25.31 -25.36
N ARG A 221 20.35 24.12 -24.86
CA ARG A 221 21.75 23.70 -24.82
C ARG A 221 22.13 23.19 -26.20
N HIS A 222 23.15 23.81 -26.82
CA HIS A 222 23.66 23.40 -28.14
C HIS A 222 24.48 22.10 -28.08
N PHE A 223 24.94 21.70 -26.89
CA PHE A 223 25.71 20.49 -26.66
C PHE A 223 25.05 19.60 -25.62
N PRO A 224 25.08 18.26 -25.79
CA PRO A 224 24.52 17.33 -24.84
C PRO A 224 25.34 17.34 -23.54
N VAL A 225 24.70 17.64 -22.42
CA VAL A 225 25.32 17.57 -21.09
C VAL A 225 25.07 16.19 -20.52
N VAL A 226 26.15 15.47 -20.22
CA VAL A 226 26.09 14.12 -19.64
C VAL A 226 26.19 14.21 -18.12
N VAL A 227 25.26 13.59 -17.41
CA VAL A 227 25.32 13.39 -15.96
C VAL A 227 25.81 11.96 -15.71
N PRO A 228 27.05 11.78 -15.23
CA PRO A 228 27.54 10.48 -14.81
C PRO A 228 26.92 10.09 -13.46
N ALA A 229 26.49 8.85 -13.35
CA ALA A 229 25.95 8.28 -12.12
C ALA A 229 26.30 6.79 -12.03
N VAL A 230 26.22 6.23 -10.82
CA VAL A 230 26.53 4.82 -10.56
C VAL A 230 25.31 4.07 -10.02
N THR A 231 25.23 2.78 -10.30
CA THR A 231 24.16 1.86 -9.86
C THR A 231 24.76 0.52 -9.50
N ASP A 232 24.21 -0.18 -8.52
CA ASP A 232 24.58 -1.56 -8.20
C ASP A 232 23.81 -2.59 -9.06
N ASN A 233 22.93 -2.14 -9.96
CA ASN A 233 22.15 -2.99 -10.85
C ASN A 233 22.59 -2.92 -12.32
N ARG A 234 23.17 -4.02 -12.80
CA ARG A 234 23.60 -4.18 -14.20
C ARG A 234 22.48 -3.95 -15.22
N GLY A 235 21.23 -4.21 -14.83
CA GLY A 235 20.06 -3.97 -15.67
C GLY A 235 19.84 -2.48 -15.95
N ASN A 236 20.13 -1.61 -14.98
CA ASN A 236 19.97 -0.17 -15.13
C ASN A 236 21.09 0.45 -16.00
N GLU A 237 22.33 -0.04 -15.90
CA GLU A 237 23.39 0.34 -16.85
C GLU A 237 23.02 -0.05 -18.30
N SER A 238 22.57 -1.29 -18.49
CA SER A 238 22.14 -1.79 -19.80
C SER A 238 20.95 -0.97 -20.34
N LEU A 239 20.01 -0.60 -19.47
CA LEU A 239 18.89 0.27 -19.79
C LEU A 239 19.35 1.67 -20.19
N ALA A 240 20.27 2.30 -19.46
CA ALA A 240 20.77 3.64 -19.77
C ALA A 240 21.44 3.70 -21.15
N ARG A 241 22.17 2.64 -21.53
CA ARG A 241 22.79 2.51 -22.87
C ARG A 241 21.77 2.26 -23.97
N LYS A 242 20.79 1.39 -23.73
CA LYS A 242 19.78 0.98 -24.72
C LYS A 242 18.61 1.97 -24.85
N GLN A 243 18.37 2.77 -23.80
CA GLN A 243 17.25 3.71 -23.63
C GLN A 243 15.86 3.09 -23.85
N SER A 244 15.74 1.77 -23.75
CA SER A 244 14.51 1.05 -24.02
C SER A 244 14.44 -0.27 -23.25
N THR A 245 13.25 -0.58 -22.75
CA THR A 245 12.94 -1.82 -22.03
C THR A 245 11.46 -2.14 -22.17
N THR A 246 11.14 -3.43 -22.21
CA THR A 246 9.78 -3.95 -22.13
C THR A 246 9.45 -4.52 -20.75
N LYS A 247 10.42 -4.50 -19.81
CA LYS A 247 10.23 -5.01 -18.46
C LYS A 247 9.32 -4.09 -17.66
N TRP A 248 8.30 -4.67 -17.05
CA TRP A 248 7.35 -3.98 -16.18
C TRP A 248 7.82 -4.05 -14.71
N PRO A 249 7.67 -2.98 -13.89
CA PRO A 249 7.22 -1.63 -14.21
C PRO A 249 8.35 -0.71 -14.73
N LEU A 250 9.58 -1.23 -14.87
CA LEU A 250 10.81 -0.49 -15.22
C LEU A 250 10.62 0.43 -16.43
N MET A 251 9.87 0.00 -17.43
CA MET A 251 9.51 0.77 -18.62
C MET A 251 8.80 2.09 -18.28
N LEU A 252 7.88 2.12 -17.32
CA LEU A 252 7.18 3.36 -16.93
C LEU A 252 8.12 4.38 -16.32
N ILE A 253 9.01 3.91 -15.46
CA ILE A 253 10.02 4.72 -14.79
C ILE A 253 11.01 5.25 -15.83
N ASN A 254 11.42 4.42 -16.78
CA ASN A 254 12.24 4.84 -17.91
C ASN A 254 11.56 5.92 -18.76
N ILE A 255 10.27 5.79 -19.06
CA ILE A 255 9.50 6.79 -19.82
C ILE A 255 9.45 8.12 -19.06
N GLN A 256 9.15 8.09 -17.76
CA GLN A 256 9.11 9.28 -16.93
C GLN A 256 10.49 9.96 -16.82
N LEU A 257 11.54 9.17 -16.57
CA LEU A 257 12.92 9.66 -16.49
C LEU A 257 13.38 10.25 -17.82
N SER A 258 13.12 9.56 -18.93
CA SER A 258 13.47 10.03 -20.28
C SER A 258 12.75 11.34 -20.61
N HIS A 259 11.47 11.46 -20.27
CA HIS A 259 10.71 12.70 -20.45
C HIS A 259 11.36 13.88 -19.71
N LEU A 260 11.80 13.68 -18.46
CA LEU A 260 12.42 14.72 -17.65
C LEU A 260 13.84 15.07 -18.16
N LEU A 261 14.63 14.07 -18.51
CA LEU A 261 15.97 14.26 -19.10
C LEU A 261 15.89 15.03 -20.43
N MET A 262 14.92 14.68 -21.30
CA MET A 262 14.68 15.39 -22.55
C MET A 262 14.29 16.85 -22.29
N LYS A 263 13.39 17.11 -21.33
CA LYS A 263 12.99 18.47 -20.96
C LYS A 263 14.15 19.31 -20.39
N ALA A 264 15.07 18.65 -19.68
CA ALA A 264 16.26 19.28 -19.12
C ALA A 264 17.45 19.33 -20.11
N MET A 265 17.32 18.75 -21.32
CA MET A 265 18.40 18.60 -22.32
C MET A 265 19.64 17.89 -21.74
N LEU A 266 19.41 16.83 -20.96
CA LEU A 266 20.43 16.02 -20.30
C LEU A 266 20.50 14.61 -20.87
N LYS A 267 21.69 14.03 -20.82
CA LYS A 267 21.93 12.60 -21.02
C LYS A 267 22.39 12.00 -19.69
N LEU A 268 21.78 10.90 -19.28
CA LEU A 268 22.25 10.14 -18.13
C LEU A 268 23.23 9.07 -18.60
N ASP A 269 24.43 9.04 -18.02
CA ASP A 269 25.35 7.90 -18.14
C ASP A 269 25.38 7.16 -16.81
N LEU A 270 24.80 5.96 -16.79
CA LEU A 270 24.66 5.16 -15.58
C LEU A 270 25.60 3.97 -15.67
N GLN A 271 26.62 3.93 -14.82
CA GLN A 271 27.65 2.90 -14.82
C GLN A 271 27.42 1.91 -13.67
N TRP A 272 27.54 0.62 -13.97
CA TRP A 272 27.41 -0.39 -12.94
C TRP A 272 28.66 -0.42 -12.05
N ARG A 273 28.45 -0.51 -10.73
CA ARG A 273 29.50 -0.69 -9.75
C ARG A 273 29.23 -1.92 -8.87
N PRO A 274 30.26 -2.70 -8.48
CA PRO A 274 30.08 -3.79 -7.53
C PRO A 274 29.44 -3.31 -6.23
N ARG A 275 28.54 -4.13 -5.67
CA ARG A 275 27.80 -3.80 -4.45
C ARG A 275 28.71 -3.59 -3.23
N GLU A 276 29.82 -4.33 -3.17
CA GLU A 276 30.85 -4.22 -2.13
C GLU A 276 31.51 -2.82 -2.09
N GLU A 277 31.48 -2.09 -3.21
CA GLU A 277 31.99 -0.71 -3.30
C GLU A 277 30.90 0.35 -3.05
N ASN A 278 29.66 -0.04 -2.74
CA ASN A 278 28.51 0.83 -2.52
C ASN A 278 28.06 0.88 -1.05
N GLN A 279 29.02 0.75 -0.13
CA GLN A 279 28.76 0.67 1.31
C GLN A 279 28.05 1.92 1.86
N ASP A 280 28.35 3.10 1.30
CA ASP A 280 27.73 4.37 1.70
C ASP A 280 26.21 4.38 1.45
N ALA A 281 25.74 3.81 0.33
CA ALA A 281 24.30 3.71 0.04
C ALA A 281 23.59 2.68 0.94
N ASP A 282 24.26 1.57 1.25
CA ASP A 282 23.77 0.57 2.20
C ASP A 282 23.72 1.14 3.63
N ASP A 283 24.68 1.98 4.02
CA ASP A 283 24.71 2.65 5.32
C ASP A 283 23.57 3.68 5.46
N LEU A 284 23.27 4.45 4.40
CA LEU A 284 22.08 5.32 4.36
C LEU A 284 20.78 4.53 4.53
N THR A 285 20.66 3.36 3.88
CA THR A 285 19.50 2.47 3.99
C THR A 285 19.35 1.90 5.42
N ASN A 286 20.48 1.61 6.09
CA ASN A 286 20.52 1.09 7.46
C ASN A 286 20.53 2.18 8.54
N GLN A 287 20.28 3.44 8.18
CA GLN A 287 20.25 4.60 9.09
C GLN A 287 21.58 4.87 9.81
N ARG A 288 22.71 4.54 9.18
CA ARG A 288 24.06 4.84 9.66
C ARG A 288 24.55 6.10 8.96
N PHE A 289 24.49 7.23 9.65
CA PHE A 289 24.83 8.54 9.08
C PHE A 289 26.24 9.03 9.42
N GLN A 290 27.08 8.16 10.02
CA GLN A 290 28.38 8.54 10.60
C GLN A 290 29.36 9.11 9.57
N ASN A 291 29.26 8.68 8.31
CA ASN A 291 30.11 9.14 7.21
C ASN A 291 29.51 10.33 6.43
N PHE A 292 28.36 10.86 6.84
CA PHE A 292 27.64 11.91 6.12
C PHE A 292 27.57 13.20 6.92
N ASP A 293 27.80 14.31 6.23
CA ASP A 293 27.66 15.65 6.76
C ASP A 293 26.16 16.02 6.89
N PRO A 294 25.63 16.21 8.11
CA PRO A 294 24.20 16.49 8.30
C PRO A 294 23.78 17.83 7.67
N ASP A 295 24.70 18.79 7.50
CA ASP A 295 24.40 20.11 6.94
C ASP A 295 24.16 20.04 5.42
N LYS A 296 24.57 18.95 4.76
CA LYS A 296 24.36 18.72 3.32
C LYS A 296 23.11 17.89 3.03
N ARG A 297 22.30 17.58 4.04
CA ARG A 297 21.08 16.79 3.88
C ARG A 297 20.03 17.59 3.11
N VAL A 298 19.56 17.02 2.00
CA VAL A 298 18.45 17.59 1.23
C VAL A 298 17.15 16.95 1.69
N ASP A 299 16.26 17.75 2.29
CA ASP A 299 14.92 17.31 2.65
C ASP A 299 14.04 17.22 1.40
N CYS A 300 13.59 16.01 1.06
CA CYS A 300 12.66 15.73 -0.03
C CYS A 300 11.37 15.12 0.51
N LYS A 301 10.23 15.54 -0.03
CA LYS A 301 9.02 14.71 0.03
C LYS A 301 8.84 13.97 -1.28
N ALA A 302 8.41 12.72 -1.22
CA ALA A 302 8.23 11.95 -2.43
C ALA A 302 7.02 12.42 -3.29
N CYS A 303 6.09 13.23 -2.76
CA CYS A 303 5.08 13.94 -3.56
C CYS A 303 5.63 15.12 -4.37
N GLU A 304 6.83 15.62 -4.03
CA GLU A 304 7.49 16.69 -4.78
C GLU A 304 8.14 16.13 -6.06
N LEU A 305 8.34 14.82 -6.13
CA LEU A 305 8.87 14.16 -7.32
C LEU A 305 7.91 14.31 -8.50
N PRO A 306 8.40 14.67 -9.70
CA PRO A 306 7.58 14.90 -10.89
C PRO A 306 7.13 13.58 -11.55
N LEU A 307 6.32 12.78 -10.85
CA LEU A 307 5.87 11.43 -11.26
C LEU A 307 4.53 11.44 -12.03
N GLY A 308 4.09 12.60 -12.51
CA GLY A 308 2.76 12.77 -13.11
C GLY A 308 2.51 11.91 -14.35
N LEU A 309 3.52 11.67 -15.19
CA LEU A 309 3.39 10.81 -16.38
C LEU A 309 3.37 9.33 -15.97
N LEU A 310 4.26 8.94 -15.05
CA LEU A 310 4.30 7.59 -14.49
C LEU A 310 2.95 7.17 -13.90
N ASN A 311 2.38 8.02 -13.05
CA ASN A 311 1.12 7.73 -12.36
C ASN A 311 -0.05 7.57 -13.36
N LYS A 312 -0.09 8.41 -14.40
CA LYS A 312 -1.09 8.29 -15.48
C LYS A 312 -0.95 6.98 -16.25
N LEU A 313 0.26 6.62 -16.66
CA LEU A 313 0.52 5.39 -17.40
C LEU A 313 0.17 4.14 -16.58
N TRP A 314 0.49 4.15 -15.29
CA TRP A 314 0.12 3.09 -14.37
C TRP A 314 -1.40 2.93 -14.26
N LEU A 315 -2.13 4.04 -14.06
CA LEU A 315 -3.58 4.04 -13.99
C LEU A 315 -4.21 3.48 -15.28
N THR A 316 -3.74 3.96 -16.45
CA THR A 316 -4.24 3.50 -17.75
C THR A 316 -3.99 2.01 -17.97
N LYS A 317 -2.83 1.50 -17.54
CA LYS A 317 -2.55 0.05 -17.62
C LYS A 317 -3.49 -0.76 -16.75
N ASN A 318 -3.74 -0.33 -15.51
CA ASN A 318 -4.66 -1.02 -14.61
C ASN A 318 -6.08 -1.06 -15.19
N GLN A 319 -6.53 0.05 -15.79
CA GLN A 319 -7.80 0.10 -16.52
C GLN A 319 -7.81 -0.90 -17.68
N PHE A 320 -6.77 -0.92 -18.51
CA PHE A 320 -6.66 -1.87 -19.62
C PHE A 320 -6.67 -3.33 -19.16
N ASP A 321 -5.90 -3.67 -18.12
CA ASP A 321 -5.86 -5.03 -17.58
C ASP A 321 -7.21 -5.45 -16.98
N SER A 322 -7.92 -4.52 -16.34
CA SER A 322 -9.26 -4.77 -15.83
C SER A 322 -10.25 -5.09 -16.96
N LEU A 323 -10.23 -4.31 -18.04
CA LEU A 323 -11.07 -4.52 -19.23
C LEU A 323 -10.70 -5.81 -19.96
N ARG A 324 -9.40 -6.11 -20.11
CA ARG A 324 -8.93 -7.35 -20.72
C ARG A 324 -9.39 -8.59 -19.95
N ARG A 325 -9.31 -8.56 -18.61
CA ARG A 325 -9.81 -9.65 -17.75
C ARG A 325 -11.32 -9.84 -17.92
N GLN A 326 -12.08 -8.75 -17.96
CA GLN A 326 -13.53 -8.79 -18.22
C GLN A 326 -13.84 -9.42 -19.60
N MET A 327 -13.17 -8.98 -20.66
CA MET A 327 -13.37 -9.54 -22.01
C MET A 327 -12.97 -11.02 -22.12
N THR A 328 -11.88 -11.42 -21.47
CA THR A 328 -11.44 -12.83 -21.48
C THR A 328 -12.48 -13.71 -20.80
N SER A 329 -13.03 -13.25 -19.66
CA SER A 329 -14.11 -13.96 -18.96
C SER A 329 -15.42 -14.04 -19.76
N SER A 330 -15.74 -13.03 -20.58
CA SER A 330 -16.92 -13.08 -21.48
C SER A 330 -16.73 -13.96 -22.72
N VAL A 331 -15.49 -14.13 -23.20
CA VAL A 331 -15.15 -15.02 -24.31
C VAL A 331 -15.15 -16.49 -23.88
N GLU A 332 -14.68 -16.79 -22.67
CA GLU A 332 -14.76 -18.12 -22.07
C GLU A 332 -16.22 -18.55 -21.81
N GLN A 333 -17.13 -17.61 -21.53
CA GLN A 333 -18.57 -17.89 -21.41
C GLN A 333 -19.29 -18.07 -22.77
N SER A 334 -18.73 -17.57 -23.87
CA SER A 334 -19.37 -17.61 -25.21
C SER A 334 -18.75 -18.62 -26.19
N SER A 335 -17.62 -19.25 -25.84
CA SER A 335 -16.91 -20.18 -26.72
C SER A 335 -17.36 -21.65 -26.57
N GLY A 336 -18.64 -21.89 -26.91
CA GLY A 336 -19.11 -23.18 -27.42
C GLY A 336 -18.94 -23.34 -28.95
N GLY A 337 -18.34 -22.36 -29.64
CA GLY A 337 -18.21 -22.33 -31.10
C GLY A 337 -16.78 -22.06 -31.59
N ARG A 338 -16.35 -22.83 -32.60
CA ARG A 338 -15.02 -22.82 -33.26
C ARG A 338 -14.35 -21.44 -33.41
N LYS A 339 -13.08 -21.36 -33.01
CA LYS A 339 -12.17 -20.22 -33.26
C LYS A 339 -11.98 -19.99 -34.77
N ARG A 340 -12.37 -18.83 -35.28
CA ARG A 340 -11.90 -18.30 -36.57
C ARG A 340 -10.53 -17.61 -36.39
N PRO A 341 -9.65 -17.59 -37.39
CA PRO A 341 -8.36 -16.93 -37.29
C PRO A 341 -8.56 -15.41 -37.18
N HIS A 342 -7.79 -14.77 -36.30
CA HIS A 342 -7.78 -13.31 -36.15
C HIS A 342 -7.24 -12.63 -37.41
N GLU A 343 -8.07 -11.85 -38.09
CA GLU A 343 -7.58 -10.79 -38.99
C GLU A 343 -6.99 -9.66 -38.13
N LYS A 344 -5.76 -9.26 -38.44
CA LYS A 344 -5.14 -8.07 -37.84
C LYS A 344 -5.89 -6.83 -38.32
N SER A 345 -6.17 -5.90 -37.42
CA SER A 345 -6.71 -4.59 -37.80
C SER A 345 -5.72 -3.85 -38.70
N ALA A 346 -6.24 -3.10 -39.68
CA ALA A 346 -5.46 -2.30 -40.63
C ALA A 346 -4.90 -1.00 -40.02
N TRP A 347 -4.22 -1.11 -38.87
CA TRP A 347 -3.49 -0.02 -38.23
C TRP A 347 -2.12 -0.51 -37.76
#